data_AF-A0A8J4UFK9-F1
#
_entry.id   AF-A0A8J4UFK9-F1
#
_cell.length_a   1.000
_cell.length_b   1.000
_cell.length_c   1.000
_cell.angle_alpha   90.00
_cell.angle_beta   90.00
_cell.angle_gamma   90.00
#
_symmetry.space_group_name_H-M   'P 1'
#
loop_
_entity.id
_entity.type
_entity.pdbx_description
1 polymer ?
#
loop_
_entity_poly.entity_id
_entity_poly.type
_entity_poly.pdbx_seq_one_letter_code
_entity_poly.pdbx_strand_id
1 'polypeptide(L)'
;LKCKRNWTQFGARCFRMIPTSATWNASEQNCITIGAHLASVHSGDEYAYLEALVLSVTKSNAITWIGGNNLVQGAVWVWTDGSEYNYTKWASGEPDNFENTEHCVQMNYGGGWNDMVCTVLSPSICAKPAIPARIKSVLRFKIISEKEMLASDIKNLLQQ
;
A
#
# COMPACT_ATOMS: atom_id res chain seq x y z
N LEU A 1 10.04 6.88 -14.54
CA LEU A 1 9.14 6.04 -13.73
C LEU A 1 7.71 6.27 -14.24
N LYS A 2 6.88 5.25 -14.41
CA LYS A 2 5.48 5.45 -14.82
C LYS A 2 4.53 4.49 -14.10
N CYS A 3 3.43 5.03 -13.58
CA CYS A 3 2.34 4.23 -13.03
C CYS A 3 1.49 3.56 -14.13
N LYS A 4 0.90 2.41 -13.80
CA LYS A 4 -0.06 1.72 -14.69
C LYS A 4 -1.38 2.51 -14.72
N ARG A 5 -2.25 2.24 -15.71
CA ARG A 5 -3.61 2.78 -15.76
C ARG A 5 -4.34 2.53 -14.43
N ASN A 6 -5.13 3.50 -13.97
CA ASN A 6 -5.86 3.50 -12.67
C ASN A 6 -4.97 3.65 -11.43
N TRP A 7 -3.73 4.11 -11.59
CA TRP A 7 -2.85 4.52 -10.50
C TRP A 7 -2.38 5.96 -10.74
N THR A 8 -2.31 6.75 -9.69
CA THR A 8 -1.77 8.12 -9.72
C THR A 8 -0.34 8.10 -9.18
N GLN A 9 0.50 9.03 -9.63
CA GLN A 9 1.93 9.04 -9.28
C GLN A 9 2.25 10.21 -8.35
N PHE A 10 3.07 9.95 -7.33
CA PHE A 10 3.77 10.95 -6.54
C PHE A 10 5.22 10.47 -6.34
N GLY A 11 6.19 11.29 -6.74
CA GLY A 11 7.60 10.90 -6.77
C GLY A 11 7.84 9.57 -7.51
N ALA A 12 8.46 8.63 -6.80
CA ALA A 12 8.80 7.29 -7.29
C ALA A 12 7.76 6.21 -6.94
N ARG A 13 6.56 6.60 -6.48
CA ARG A 13 5.52 5.69 -5.99
C ARG A 13 4.22 5.89 -6.74
N CYS A 14 3.42 4.83 -6.79
CA CYS A 14 2.10 4.80 -7.39
C CYS A 14 1.07 4.53 -6.31
N PHE A 15 -0.01 5.31 -6.32
CA PHE A 15 -1.10 5.22 -5.35
C PHE A 15 -2.42 4.93 -6.04
N ARG A 16 -3.30 4.23 -5.33
CA ARG A 16 -4.67 3.98 -5.77
C ARG A 16 -5.60 3.97 -4.57
N MET A 17 -6.58 4.87 -4.60
CA MET A 17 -7.68 4.89 -3.65
C MET A 17 -8.66 3.75 -3.96
N ILE A 18 -9.06 3.02 -2.93
CA ILE A 18 -10.08 1.97 -2.94
C ILE A 18 -11.26 2.49 -2.11
N PRO A 19 -12.33 2.98 -2.76
CA PRO A 19 -13.44 3.62 -2.06
C PRO A 19 -14.37 2.63 -1.34
N THR A 20 -14.30 1.34 -1.66
CA THR A 20 -15.09 0.31 -1.00
C THR A 20 -14.53 0.05 0.40
N SER A 21 -15.34 0.27 1.42
CA SER A 21 -14.93 0.06 2.81
C SER A 21 -14.70 -1.42 3.11
N ALA A 22 -13.62 -1.69 3.84
CA ALA A 22 -13.27 -3.02 4.33
C ALA A 22 -12.53 -2.91 5.67
N THR A 23 -12.33 -4.03 6.35
CA THR A 23 -11.43 -4.08 7.52
C THR A 23 -10.00 -3.78 7.08
N TRP A 24 -9.13 -3.40 8.02
CA TRP A 24 -7.74 -3.11 7.69
C TRP A 24 -7.04 -4.31 7.05
N ASN A 25 -7.21 -5.51 7.64
CA ASN A 25 -6.63 -6.74 7.12
C ASN A 25 -7.17 -7.10 5.72
N ALA A 26 -8.48 -6.97 5.50
CA ALA A 26 -9.06 -7.21 4.18
C ALA A 26 -8.56 -6.18 3.14
N SER A 27 -8.36 -4.93 3.54
CA SER A 27 -7.80 -3.87 2.69
C SER A 27 -6.36 -4.18 2.28
N GLU A 28 -5.52 -4.66 3.21
CA GLU A 28 -4.17 -5.12 2.90
C GLU A 28 -4.19 -6.29 1.90
N GLN A 29 -5.03 -7.29 2.11
CA GLN A 29 -5.16 -8.41 1.16
C GLN A 29 -5.64 -7.96 -0.24
N ASN A 30 -6.54 -6.98 -0.30
CA ASN A 30 -6.97 -6.37 -1.55
C ASN A 30 -5.81 -5.65 -2.27
N CYS A 31 -4.94 -4.95 -1.53
CA CYS A 31 -3.75 -4.32 -2.10
C CYS A 31 -2.72 -5.36 -2.59
N ILE A 32 -2.46 -6.41 -1.82
CA ILE A 32 -1.56 -7.51 -2.20
C ILE A 32 -2.02 -8.16 -3.51
N THR A 33 -3.33 -8.41 -3.65
CA THR A 33 -3.92 -9.01 -4.86
C THR A 33 -3.64 -8.19 -6.13
N ILE A 34 -3.43 -6.88 -6.02
CA ILE A 34 -3.08 -5.99 -7.15
C ILE A 34 -1.58 -5.61 -7.21
N GLY A 35 -0.75 -6.39 -6.53
CA GLY A 35 0.71 -6.28 -6.49
C GLY A 35 1.17 -4.99 -5.81
N ALA A 36 0.56 -4.68 -4.67
CA ALA A 36 0.78 -3.49 -3.86
C ALA A 36 0.65 -3.85 -2.37
N HIS A 37 0.81 -2.85 -1.50
CA HIS A 37 0.47 -2.93 -0.08
C HIS A 37 -0.42 -1.73 0.27
N LEU A 38 -1.01 -1.71 1.46
CA LEU A 38 -1.54 -0.46 2.00
C LEU A 38 -0.43 0.60 2.03
N ALA A 39 -0.82 1.86 1.81
CA ALA A 39 0.15 2.94 1.67
C ALA A 39 0.93 3.19 2.95
N SER A 40 2.26 3.17 2.88
CA SER A 40 3.13 3.84 3.85
C SER A 40 3.32 5.31 3.50
N VAL A 41 3.72 6.13 4.47
CA VAL A 41 3.92 7.57 4.31
C VAL A 41 5.29 7.96 4.84
N HIS A 42 6.06 8.69 4.04
CA HIS A 42 7.46 9.04 4.35
C HIS A 42 7.75 10.54 4.35
N SER A 43 6.75 11.39 4.10
CA SER A 43 6.90 12.85 4.18
C SER A 43 5.57 13.57 4.30
N GLY A 44 5.63 14.84 4.69
CA GLY A 44 4.46 15.73 4.71
C GLY A 44 3.86 15.96 3.33
N ASP A 45 4.68 16.09 2.29
CA ASP A 45 4.20 16.26 0.92
C ASP A 45 3.48 15.01 0.40
N GLU A 46 3.98 13.83 0.75
CA GLU A 46 3.33 12.57 0.43
C GLU A 46 1.99 12.44 1.17
N TYR A 47 1.95 12.79 2.45
CA TYR A 47 0.71 12.83 3.22
C TYR A 47 -0.33 13.76 2.58
N ALA A 48 0.04 15.00 2.28
CA ALA A 48 -0.84 15.97 1.63
C ALA A 48 -1.34 15.49 0.25
N TYR A 49 -0.49 14.80 -0.50
CA TYR A 49 -0.88 14.17 -1.76
C TYR A 49 -1.94 13.07 -1.54
N LEU A 50 -1.81 12.25 -0.50
CA LEU A 50 -2.81 11.25 -0.16
C LEU A 50 -4.13 11.87 0.28
N GLU A 51 -4.11 12.96 1.07
CA GLU A 51 -5.33 13.70 1.45
C GLU A 51 -6.07 14.20 0.20
N ALA A 52 -5.35 14.82 -0.74
CA ALA A 52 -5.92 15.27 -2.01
C ALA A 52 -6.46 14.11 -2.86
N LEU A 53 -5.79 12.94 -2.85
CA LEU A 53 -6.26 11.75 -3.56
C LEU A 53 -7.57 11.24 -2.97
N VAL A 54 -7.69 11.14 -1.64
CA VAL A 54 -8.94 10.78 -0.96
C VAL A 54 -10.05 11.73 -1.37
N LEU A 55 -9.85 13.04 -1.18
CA LEU A 55 -10.83 14.07 -1.53
C LEU A 55 -11.28 13.97 -3.00
N SER A 56 -10.36 13.71 -3.92
CA SER A 56 -10.66 13.62 -5.35
C SER A 56 -11.59 12.46 -5.70
N VAL A 57 -11.51 11.34 -4.98
CA VAL A 57 -12.22 10.09 -5.26
C VAL A 57 -13.50 9.98 -4.44
N THR A 58 -13.45 10.26 -3.14
CA THR A 58 -14.60 10.13 -2.23
C THR A 58 -15.46 11.40 -2.17
N LYS A 59 -14.96 12.53 -2.71
CA LYS A 59 -15.57 13.86 -2.61
C LYS A 59 -15.69 14.38 -1.17
N SER A 60 -14.88 13.84 -0.27
CA SER A 60 -14.79 14.22 1.15
C SER A 60 -13.42 13.85 1.72
N ASN A 61 -13.04 14.38 2.89
CA ASN A 61 -11.85 13.91 3.62
C ASN A 61 -12.19 12.65 4.42
N ALA A 62 -12.54 11.56 3.72
CA ALA A 62 -12.94 10.32 4.35
C ALA A 62 -11.80 9.74 5.22
N ILE A 63 -12.13 9.28 6.43
CA ILE A 63 -11.22 8.50 7.26
C ILE A 63 -10.86 7.23 6.50
N THR A 64 -9.57 7.00 6.29
CA THR A 64 -9.06 6.04 5.29
C THR A 64 -7.91 5.21 5.86
N TRP A 65 -7.95 3.89 5.67
CA TRP A 65 -6.86 2.99 6.06
C TRP A 65 -5.56 3.25 5.29
N ILE A 66 -4.45 3.25 6.02
CA ILE A 66 -3.07 3.20 5.52
C ILE A 66 -2.31 2.03 6.17
N GLY A 67 -1.10 1.72 5.74
CA GLY A 67 -0.42 0.45 6.07
C GLY A 67 0.20 0.37 7.46
N GLY A 68 -0.02 1.37 8.32
CA GLY A 68 0.59 1.46 9.64
C GLY A 68 -0.09 0.49 10.59
N ASN A 69 0.69 -0.24 11.39
CA ASN A 69 0.16 -1.12 12.43
C ASN A 69 1.20 -1.39 13.54
N ASN A 70 0.73 -1.84 14.70
CA ASN A 70 1.56 -2.36 15.80
C ASN A 70 1.02 -3.73 16.30
N LEU A 71 0.51 -4.56 15.39
CA LEU A 71 -0.17 -5.82 15.69
C LEU A 71 0.69 -6.89 16.39
N VAL A 72 2.01 -6.76 16.30
CA VAL A 72 2.93 -7.68 16.98
C VAL A 72 3.09 -7.26 18.44
N GLN A 73 2.89 -8.19 19.37
CA GLN A 73 2.94 -7.91 20.80
C GLN A 73 4.30 -7.31 21.21
N GLY A 74 4.28 -6.14 21.86
CA GLY A 74 5.49 -5.39 22.23
C GLY A 74 6.15 -4.62 21.07
N ALA A 75 5.50 -4.50 19.92
CA ALA A 75 6.08 -3.90 18.73
C ALA A 75 5.97 -2.37 18.66
N VAL A 76 6.98 -1.80 18.00
CA VAL A 76 6.97 -0.45 17.44
C VAL A 76 6.04 -0.43 16.23
N TRP A 77 5.46 0.73 15.91
CA TRP A 77 4.71 0.93 14.68
C TRP A 77 5.54 0.57 13.44
N VAL A 78 4.94 -0.16 12.49
CA VAL A 78 5.56 -0.60 11.24
C VAL A 78 4.62 -0.41 10.05
N TRP A 79 5.18 -0.38 8.85
CA TRP A 79 4.43 -0.39 7.60
C TRP A 79 4.33 -1.82 7.02
N THR A 80 3.19 -2.19 6.44
CA THR A 80 2.99 -3.52 5.82
C THR A 80 3.89 -3.78 4.62
N ASP A 81 4.37 -2.73 3.94
CA ASP A 81 5.29 -2.84 2.81
C ASP A 81 6.76 -3.03 3.21
N GLY A 82 7.04 -3.09 4.52
CA GLY A 82 8.40 -3.27 5.07
C GLY A 82 9.30 -2.05 4.95
N SER A 83 8.78 -0.90 4.51
CA SER A 83 9.52 0.35 4.47
C SER A 83 9.80 0.89 5.89
N GLU A 84 10.79 1.78 5.99
CA GLU A 84 11.16 2.39 7.26
C GLU A 84 10.02 3.24 7.83
N TYR A 85 9.74 3.08 9.13
CA TYR A 85 8.79 3.91 9.86
C TYR A 85 9.45 5.23 10.29
N ASN A 86 9.70 6.11 9.32
CA ASN A 86 10.51 7.33 9.47
C ASN A 86 9.73 8.65 9.48
N TYR A 87 8.41 8.60 9.37
CA TYR A 87 7.53 9.76 9.39
C TYR A 87 6.26 9.43 10.16
N THR A 88 5.77 10.39 10.94
CA THR A 88 4.52 10.29 11.68
C THR A 88 3.71 11.55 11.56
N LYS A 89 2.39 11.42 11.47
CA LYS A 89 1.45 12.56 11.48
C LYS A 89 0.24 12.28 12.36
N TRP A 90 0.46 11.71 13.54
CA TRP A 90 -0.61 11.49 14.54
C TRP A 90 -1.42 12.77 14.79
N ALA A 91 -2.73 12.60 14.95
CA ALA A 91 -3.61 13.67 15.37
C ALA A 91 -3.31 14.04 16.83
N SER A 92 -3.80 15.20 17.27
CA SER A 92 -3.67 15.60 18.67
C SER A 92 -4.38 14.60 19.57
N GLY A 93 -3.64 13.93 20.46
CA GLY A 93 -4.17 12.88 21.33
C GLY A 93 -3.78 11.47 20.91
N GLU A 94 -3.29 11.29 19.68
CA GLU A 94 -3.01 9.98 19.09
C GLU A 94 -1.52 9.62 19.08
N PRO A 95 -1.17 8.31 19.07
CA PRO A 95 -2.08 7.18 19.23
C PRO A 95 -2.51 7.01 20.70
N ASP A 96 -3.80 6.80 20.95
CA ASP A 96 -4.34 6.66 22.31
C ASP A 96 -4.54 5.19 22.76
N ASN A 97 -4.49 4.26 21.80
CA ASN A 97 -4.72 2.84 21.99
C ASN A 97 -5.99 2.56 22.82
N PHE A 98 -7.12 3.16 22.43
CA PHE A 98 -8.37 3.08 23.18
C PHE A 98 -8.75 1.63 23.55
N GLU A 99 -9.02 1.41 24.84
CA GLU A 99 -9.31 0.10 25.44
C GLU A 99 -8.24 -0.99 25.21
N ASN A 100 -7.03 -0.62 24.77
CA ASN A 100 -5.98 -1.52 24.31
C ASN A 100 -6.37 -2.39 23.10
N THR A 101 -7.13 -1.82 22.16
CA THR A 101 -7.65 -2.57 21.00
C THR A 101 -7.27 -1.96 19.64
N GLU A 102 -6.58 -0.83 19.63
CA GLU A 102 -6.38 -0.02 18.44
C GLU A 102 -4.97 -0.19 17.88
N HIS A 103 -4.88 -0.93 16.78
CA HIS A 103 -3.59 -1.43 16.28
C HIS A 103 -3.34 -1.16 14.80
N CYS A 104 -4.26 -0.44 14.14
CA CYS A 104 -4.23 -0.18 12.70
C CYS A 104 -4.42 1.31 12.42
N VAL A 105 -3.67 1.86 11.48
CA VAL A 105 -3.63 3.31 11.26
C VAL A 105 -4.63 3.78 10.19
N GLN A 106 -5.44 4.78 10.55
CA GLN A 106 -6.25 5.57 9.61
C GLN A 106 -5.66 6.97 9.46
N MET A 107 -5.80 7.58 8.29
CA MET A 107 -5.55 9.00 8.05
C MET A 107 -6.84 9.82 7.99
N ASN A 108 -6.70 11.15 7.93
CA ASN A 108 -7.79 12.15 7.88
C ASN A 108 -8.61 12.26 9.18
N TYR A 109 -8.06 11.83 10.31
CA TYR A 109 -8.69 12.02 11.61
C TYR A 109 -8.06 13.24 12.31
N GLY A 110 -8.85 14.26 12.66
CA GLY A 110 -8.33 15.45 13.35
C GLY A 110 -7.18 16.17 12.64
N GLY A 111 -7.05 16.03 11.30
CA GLY A 111 -5.93 16.56 10.52
C GLY A 111 -4.65 15.73 10.58
N GLY A 112 -4.72 14.48 11.04
CA GLY A 112 -3.60 13.55 11.14
C GLY A 112 -4.05 12.09 11.10
N TRP A 113 -3.33 11.25 11.83
CA TRP A 113 -3.57 9.82 11.94
C TRP A 113 -4.26 9.45 13.24
N ASN A 114 -5.04 8.38 13.18
CA ASN A 114 -5.66 7.69 14.31
C ASN A 114 -5.19 6.24 14.32
N ASP A 115 -4.87 5.68 15.47
CA ASP A 115 -4.94 4.22 15.62
C ASP A 115 -6.40 3.84 15.84
N MET A 116 -6.82 2.73 15.25
CA MET A 116 -8.22 2.32 15.28
C MET A 116 -8.29 0.81 15.37
N VAL A 117 -9.37 0.31 15.96
CA VAL A 117 -9.72 -1.12 15.93
C VAL A 117 -9.73 -1.62 14.49
N CYS A 118 -8.87 -2.59 14.18
CA CYS A 118 -8.61 -3.06 12.81
C CYS A 118 -9.83 -3.65 12.07
N THR A 119 -10.91 -3.96 12.79
CA THR A 119 -12.16 -4.51 12.25
C THR A 119 -13.15 -3.44 11.76
N VAL A 120 -12.86 -2.16 12.01
CA VAL A 120 -13.67 -1.05 11.49
C VAL A 120 -13.66 -1.06 9.95
N LEU A 121 -14.81 -0.73 9.34
CA LEU A 121 -14.92 -0.63 7.90
C LEU A 121 -14.57 0.79 7.45
N SER A 122 -13.52 0.91 6.66
CA SER A 122 -13.09 2.19 6.08
C SER A 122 -12.52 1.96 4.67
N PRO A 123 -12.60 2.95 3.76
CA PRO A 123 -11.87 2.89 2.49
C PRO A 123 -10.36 2.81 2.73
N SER A 124 -9.58 2.52 1.70
CA SER A 124 -8.12 2.34 1.83
C SER A 124 -7.33 2.90 0.66
N ILE A 125 -6.05 3.15 0.88
CA ILE A 125 -5.12 3.51 -0.20
C ILE A 125 -4.09 2.40 -0.34
N CYS A 126 -3.95 1.88 -1.56
CA CYS A 126 -2.85 0.99 -1.92
C CYS A 126 -1.67 1.79 -2.51
N ALA A 127 -0.44 1.38 -2.22
CA ALA A 127 0.78 1.94 -2.78
C ALA A 127 1.73 0.87 -3.32
N LYS A 128 2.54 1.24 -4.32
CA LYS A 128 3.65 0.42 -4.81
C LYS A 128 4.72 1.25 -5.51
N PRO A 129 5.95 0.73 -5.69
CA PRO A 129 6.98 1.40 -6.47
C PRO A 129 6.53 1.65 -7.91
N ALA A 130 6.87 2.83 -8.43
CA ALA A 130 6.69 3.12 -9.85
C ALA A 130 7.71 2.33 -10.68
N ILE A 131 7.27 1.74 -11.79
CA ILE A 131 8.16 0.92 -12.62
C ILE A 131 9.10 1.83 -13.42
N PRO A 132 10.42 1.60 -13.41
CA PRO A 132 11.34 2.27 -14.33
C PRO A 132 10.98 1.93 -15.77
N ALA A 133 10.90 2.95 -16.63
CA ALA A 133 10.45 2.77 -18.01
C ALA A 133 11.28 1.74 -18.80
N ARG A 134 12.54 1.51 -18.40
CA ARG A 134 13.48 0.57 -19.03
C ARG A 134 13.38 -0.88 -18.53
N ILE A 135 12.85 -1.13 -17.32
CA ILE A 135 12.76 -2.49 -16.76
C ILE A 135 11.66 -3.32 -17.45
N LYS A 136 10.66 -2.68 -18.08
CA LYS A 136 9.66 -3.39 -18.89
C LYS A 136 10.27 -4.20 -20.02
N SER A 137 11.33 -3.71 -20.67
CA SER A 137 12.06 -4.53 -21.66
C SER A 137 12.82 -5.66 -20.98
N VAL A 138 13.57 -5.37 -19.92
CA VAL A 138 14.45 -6.37 -19.26
C VAL A 138 13.66 -7.54 -18.66
N LEU A 139 12.56 -7.26 -17.93
CA LEU A 139 11.68 -8.32 -17.40
C LEU A 139 11.02 -9.12 -18.53
N ARG A 140 10.62 -8.47 -19.63
CA ARG A 140 10.06 -9.16 -20.80
C ARG A 140 11.11 -10.08 -21.45
N PHE A 141 12.34 -9.61 -21.60
CA PHE A 141 13.45 -10.44 -22.08
C PHE A 141 13.73 -11.63 -21.14
N LYS A 142 13.76 -11.40 -19.82
CA LYS A 142 14.02 -12.46 -18.84
C LYS A 142 12.93 -13.55 -18.82
N ILE A 143 11.66 -13.16 -18.91
CA ILE A 143 10.53 -14.11 -19.01
C ILE A 143 10.58 -14.90 -20.32
N ILE A 144 10.97 -14.28 -21.43
CA ILE A 144 11.13 -14.98 -22.73
C ILE A 144 12.25 -16.02 -22.63
N SER A 145 13.42 -15.65 -22.08
CA SER A 145 14.54 -16.60 -21.92
C SER A 145 14.20 -17.78 -20.99
N GLU A 146 13.47 -17.53 -19.89
CA GLU A 146 13.04 -18.60 -18.98
C GLU A 146 12.03 -19.55 -19.65
N LYS A 147 11.11 -19.02 -20.48
CA LYS A 147 10.18 -19.84 -21.26
C LYS A 147 10.87 -20.66 -22.36
N GLU A 148 11.88 -20.09 -23.03
CA GLU A 148 12.65 -20.80 -24.06
C GLU A 148 13.47 -21.94 -23.44
N MET A 149 14.10 -21.71 -22.28
CA MET A 149 14.82 -22.73 -21.53
C MET A 149 13.89 -23.86 -21.09
N LEU A 150 12.73 -23.53 -20.50
CA LEU A 150 11.73 -24.52 -20.11
C LEU A 150 11.19 -25.32 -21.31
N ALA A 151 10.97 -24.66 -22.46
CA ALA A 151 10.52 -25.32 -23.67
C ALA A 151 11.59 -26.27 -24.26
N SER A 152 12.87 -25.91 -24.13
CA SER A 152 14.00 -26.79 -24.50
C SER A 152 14.05 -28.03 -23.60
N ASP A 153 13.92 -27.84 -22.29
CA ASP A 153 13.95 -28.94 -21.32
C ASP A 153 12.79 -29.93 -21.57
N ILE A 154 11.58 -29.42 -21.83
CA ILE A 154 10.42 -30.26 -22.17
C ILE A 154 10.65 -31.03 -23.47
N LYS A 155 11.23 -30.42 -24.51
CA LYS A 155 11.54 -31.13 -25.77
C LYS A 155 12.54 -32.26 -25.55
N ASN A 156 13.58 -32.04 -24.73
CA ASN A 156 14.58 -33.05 -24.41
C ASN A 156 14.01 -34.22 -23.60
N LEU A 157 12.99 -33.97 -22.78
CA LEU A 157 12.27 -35.02 -22.03
C LEU A 157 11.32 -35.85 -22.90
N LEU A 158 10.76 -35.26 -23.97
CA LEU A 158 9.87 -35.95 -24.90
C LEU A 158 10.60 -36.74 -26.00
N GLN A 159 11.94 -36.62 -26.07
CA GLN A 159 12.80 -37.33 -27.03
C GLN A 159 13.57 -38.51 -26.41
N GLN A 160 13.28 -38.85 -25.14
CA GLN A 160 13.73 -40.06 -24.44
C GLN A 160 12.59 -41.07 -24.35
#